data_AF-A0A8E4EHX9-F1
#
_entry.id   AF-A0A8E4EHX9-F1
#
_cell.length_a   1.000
_cell.length_b   1.000
_cell.length_c   1.000
_cell.angle_alpha   90.00
_cell.angle_beta   90.00
_cell.angle_gamma   90.00
#
_symmetry.space_group_name_H-M   'P 1'
#
loop_
_entity.id
_entity.type
_entity.pdbx_description
1 polymer ?
#
loop_
_entity_poly.entity_id
_entity_poly.type
_entity_poly.pdbx_seq_one_letter_code
_entity_poly.pdbx_strand_id
1 'polypeptide(L)'
;MATYPSEPELVLALDHHDGLVRQCAAGALSFEAFCAAYDNFYWAYALDGHESDATGQALLGRLAARIAPHRALAETVLAHLHPEAPATHASYGKAGRLGTEEAMMRLKLIAAGLLSWKD
;
A
#
# COMPACT_ATOMS: atom_id res chain seq x y z
N MET A 1 9.54 14.80 -19.95
CA MET A 1 9.32 13.35 -20.15
C MET A 1 9.18 12.76 -18.77
N ALA A 2 7.99 12.24 -18.43
CA ALA A 2 7.85 11.43 -17.23
C ALA A 2 8.65 10.15 -17.48
N THR A 3 9.80 10.02 -16.82
CA THR A 3 10.61 8.82 -16.93
C THR A 3 9.89 7.72 -16.16
N TYR A 4 9.24 6.83 -16.90
CA TYR A 4 8.67 5.61 -16.34
C TYR A 4 9.74 4.80 -15.63
N PRO A 5 9.49 4.25 -14.42
CA PRO A 5 10.44 3.33 -13.82
C PRO A 5 10.62 2.14 -14.76
N SER A 6 11.86 1.79 -15.02
CA SER A 6 12.18 0.55 -15.72
C SER A 6 11.69 -0.66 -14.92
N GLU A 7 11.53 -1.81 -15.58
CA GLU A 7 11.11 -3.04 -14.90
C GLU A 7 11.97 -3.39 -13.66
N PRO A 8 13.32 -3.34 -13.71
CA PRO A 8 14.14 -3.60 -12.53
C PRO A 8 13.90 -2.60 -11.39
N GLU A 9 13.71 -1.32 -11.70
CA GLU A 9 13.42 -0.28 -10.69
C GLU A 9 12.06 -0.51 -10.04
N LEU A 10 11.05 -0.87 -10.83
CA LEU A 10 9.71 -1.17 -10.32
C LEU A 10 9.71 -2.44 -9.46
N VAL A 11 10.44 -3.48 -9.86
CA VAL A 11 10.60 -4.71 -9.07
C VAL A 11 11.28 -4.42 -7.72
N LEU A 12 12.37 -3.64 -7.73
CA LEU A 12 13.06 -3.24 -6.49
C LEU A 12 12.15 -2.41 -5.58
N ALA A 13 11.36 -1.50 -6.14
CA ALA A 13 10.40 -0.72 -5.39
C ALA A 13 9.32 -1.64 -4.77
N LEU A 14 8.76 -2.57 -5.54
CA LEU A 14 7.80 -3.55 -5.01
C LEU A 14 8.42 -4.40 -3.90
N ASP A 15 9.64 -4.92 -4.07
CA ASP A 15 10.33 -5.71 -3.04
C ASP A 15 10.51 -4.92 -1.73
N HIS A 16 10.91 -3.65 -1.83
CA HIS A 16 11.07 -2.78 -0.69
C HIS A 16 9.74 -2.56 0.06
N HIS A 17 8.68 -2.23 -0.66
CA HIS A 17 7.38 -1.92 -0.06
C HIS A 17 6.67 -3.18 0.45
N ASP A 18 6.83 -4.33 -0.22
CA ASP A 18 6.44 -5.63 0.32
C ASP A 18 7.11 -5.87 1.69
N GLY A 19 8.40 -5.54 1.80
CA GLY A 19 9.16 -5.60 3.04
C GLY A 19 8.59 -4.71 4.15
N LEU A 20 8.20 -3.47 3.83
CA LEU A 20 7.57 -2.54 4.78
C LEU A 20 6.24 -3.09 5.30
N VAL A 21 5.39 -3.59 4.41
CA VAL A 21 4.07 -4.16 4.76
C VAL A 21 4.25 -5.37 5.67
N ARG A 22 5.19 -6.28 5.36
CA ARG A 22 5.48 -7.45 6.20
C ARG A 22 6.02 -7.06 7.57
N GLN A 23 6.95 -6.10 7.63
CA GLN A 23 7.52 -5.63 8.91
C GLN A 23 6.45 -4.98 9.80
N CYS A 24 5.56 -4.18 9.21
CA CYS A 24 4.44 -3.58 9.94
C CYS A 24 3.46 -4.66 10.43
N ALA A 25 3.10 -5.63 9.58
CA ALA A 25 2.20 -6.72 9.95
C ALA A 25 2.75 -7.59 11.09
N ALA A 26 4.07 -7.83 11.10
CA ALA A 26 4.78 -8.57 12.14
C ALA A 26 5.02 -7.75 13.43
N GLY A 27 4.71 -6.45 13.44
CA GLY A 27 4.98 -5.55 14.56
C GLY A 27 6.46 -5.15 14.72
N ALA A 28 7.31 -5.45 13.74
CA ALA A 28 8.71 -5.01 13.69
C ALA A 28 8.84 -3.52 13.31
N LEU A 29 7.82 -2.99 12.61
CA LEU A 29 7.68 -1.58 12.27
C LEU A 29 6.36 -1.07 12.87
N SER A 30 6.39 0.07 13.56
CA SER A 30 5.15 0.69 14.07
C SER A 30 4.29 1.18 12.89
N PHE A 31 2.98 1.28 13.09
CA PHE A 31 2.08 1.75 12.03
C PHE A 31 2.41 3.18 11.57
N GLU A 32 2.80 4.06 12.50
CA GLU A 32 3.23 5.43 12.18
C GLU A 32 4.50 5.45 11.32
N ALA A 33 5.52 4.67 11.73
CA ALA A 33 6.77 4.56 10.97
C ALA A 33 6.53 3.89 9.60
N PHE A 34 5.60 2.94 9.53
CA PHE A 34 5.14 2.35 8.28
C PHE A 34 4.51 3.40 7.36
N CYS A 35 3.56 4.20 7.85
CA CYS A 35 2.92 5.24 7.04
C CYS A 35 3.96 6.26 6.52
N ALA A 36 4.95 6.63 7.34
CA ALA A 36 6.02 7.52 6.93
C ALA A 36 6.96 6.90 5.87
N ALA A 37 7.28 5.61 5.98
CA ALA A 37 8.18 4.91 5.07
C ALA A 37 7.50 4.47 3.77
N TYR A 38 6.24 4.02 3.85
CA TYR A 38 5.43 3.57 2.71
C TYR A 38 4.89 4.76 1.90
N ASP A 39 4.62 5.88 2.58
CA ASP A 39 4.11 7.13 2.01
C ASP A 39 2.94 6.88 1.04
N ASN A 40 3.02 7.39 -0.20
CA ASN A 40 1.98 7.30 -1.20
C ASN A 40 2.37 6.38 -2.36
N PHE A 41 3.20 5.35 -2.09
CA PHE A 41 3.87 4.49 -3.09
C PHE A 41 3.03 4.13 -4.31
N TYR A 42 1.83 3.57 -4.09
CA TYR A 42 0.94 3.11 -5.17
C TYR A 42 0.61 4.22 -6.18
N TRP A 43 0.34 5.42 -5.68
CA TRP A 43 0.00 6.57 -6.51
C TRP A 43 1.25 7.28 -7.03
N ALA A 44 2.31 7.39 -6.22
CA ALA A 44 3.57 8.04 -6.60
C ALA A 44 4.29 7.32 -7.76
N TYR A 45 4.13 6.00 -7.87
CA TYR A 45 4.64 5.19 -8.97
C TYR A 45 3.64 4.97 -10.11
N ALA A 46 2.46 5.64 -10.07
CA ALA A 46 1.39 5.49 -11.06
C ALA A 46 1.02 4.02 -11.35
N LEU A 47 0.94 3.20 -10.29
CA LEU A 47 0.69 1.76 -10.40
C LEU A 47 -0.76 1.44 -10.80
N ASP A 48 -1.64 2.43 -10.78
CA ASP A 48 -2.99 2.37 -11.35
C ASP A 48 -2.98 2.40 -12.89
N GLY A 49 -1.83 2.72 -13.49
CA GLY A 49 -1.62 2.77 -14.93
C GLY A 49 -2.14 4.06 -15.57
N HIS A 50 -2.65 5.04 -14.83
CA HIS A 50 -3.27 6.24 -15.41
C HIS A 50 -2.32 7.01 -16.32
N GLU A 51 -1.07 7.11 -15.90
CA GLU A 51 -0.03 7.84 -16.62
C GLU A 51 0.64 6.99 -17.73
N SER A 52 0.35 5.67 -17.79
CA SER A 52 1.18 4.69 -18.53
C SER A 52 0.85 4.59 -20.02
N ASP A 53 1.89 4.54 -20.86
CA ASP A 53 1.77 4.17 -22.27
C ASP A 53 1.55 2.66 -22.46
N ALA A 54 1.44 2.19 -23.71
CA ALA A 54 1.21 0.77 -23.99
C ALA A 54 2.30 -0.16 -23.42
N THR A 55 3.55 0.29 -23.36
CA THR A 55 4.66 -0.49 -22.81
C THR A 55 4.56 -0.56 -21.28
N GLY A 56 4.26 0.57 -20.63
CA GLY A 56 4.00 0.64 -19.20
C GLY A 56 2.80 -0.21 -18.79
N GLN A 57 1.70 -0.15 -19.53
CA GLN A 57 0.52 -0.98 -19.31
C GLN A 57 0.84 -2.48 -19.40
N ALA A 58 1.65 -2.89 -20.38
CA ALA A 58 2.08 -4.27 -20.50
C ALA A 58 2.93 -4.72 -19.29
N LEU A 59 3.86 -3.87 -18.83
CA LEU A 59 4.67 -4.13 -17.65
C LEU A 59 3.81 -4.25 -16.38
N LEU A 60 2.92 -3.30 -16.13
CA LEU A 60 1.99 -3.32 -15.00
C LEU A 60 1.08 -4.56 -15.05
N GLY A 61 0.63 -4.96 -16.24
CA GLY A 61 -0.14 -6.18 -16.44
C GLY A 61 0.62 -7.44 -16.01
N ARG A 62 1.91 -7.56 -16.34
CA ARG A 62 2.75 -8.68 -15.89
C ARG A 62 2.98 -8.67 -14.37
N LEU A 63 3.02 -7.50 -13.75
CA LEU A 63 3.24 -7.32 -12.31
C LEU A 63 1.93 -7.17 -11.52
N ALA A 64 0.77 -7.34 -12.15
CA ALA A 64 -0.54 -7.03 -11.57
C ALA A 64 -0.79 -7.79 -10.25
N ALA A 65 -0.38 -9.06 -10.16
CA ALA A 65 -0.49 -9.85 -8.94
C ALA A 65 0.33 -9.28 -7.77
N ARG A 66 1.49 -8.67 -8.06
CA ARG A 66 2.33 -7.99 -7.07
C ARG A 66 1.80 -6.61 -6.70
N ILE A 67 1.17 -5.92 -7.64
CA ILE A 67 0.59 -4.58 -7.42
C ILE A 67 -0.73 -4.66 -6.65
N ALA A 68 -1.52 -5.73 -6.82
CA ALA A 68 -2.86 -5.84 -6.24
C ALA A 68 -2.92 -5.64 -4.70
N PRO A 69 -2.00 -6.19 -3.89
CA PRO A 69 -1.94 -5.90 -2.46
C PRO A 69 -1.69 -4.42 -2.15
N HIS A 70 -0.81 -3.75 -2.91
CA HIS A 70 -0.53 -2.32 -2.75
C HIS A 70 -1.73 -1.45 -3.14
N ARG A 71 -2.46 -1.86 -4.19
CA ARG A 71 -3.73 -1.23 -4.57
C ARG A 71 -4.75 -1.36 -3.44
N ALA A 72 -4.96 -2.57 -2.92
CA ALA A 72 -5.89 -2.79 -1.83
C ALA A 72 -5.52 -1.96 -0.60
N LEU A 73 -4.23 -1.90 -0.25
CA LEU A 73 -3.76 -1.10 0.88
C LEU A 73 -4.00 0.39 0.67
N ALA A 74 -3.66 0.92 -0.52
CA ALA A 74 -3.85 2.32 -0.85
C ALA A 74 -5.33 2.72 -0.85
N GLU A 75 -6.17 1.96 -1.55
CA GLU A 75 -7.58 2.29 -1.78
C GLU A 75 -8.47 1.98 -0.58
N THR A 76 -8.19 0.92 0.20
CA THR A 76 -9.12 0.43 1.24
C THR A 76 -8.65 0.69 2.67
N VAL A 77 -7.38 1.05 2.86
CA VAL A 77 -6.80 1.33 4.18
C VAL A 77 -6.31 2.77 4.27
N LEU A 78 -5.29 3.13 3.48
CA LEU A 78 -4.63 4.43 3.60
C LEU A 78 -5.53 5.59 3.18
N ALA A 79 -6.34 5.43 2.12
CA ALA A 79 -7.32 6.44 1.71
C ALA A 79 -8.41 6.72 2.76
N HIS A 80 -8.63 5.79 3.69
CA HIS A 80 -9.64 5.89 4.74
C HIS A 80 -9.05 6.17 6.13
N LEU A 81 -7.72 6.22 6.25
CA LEU A 81 -7.05 6.48 7.51
C LEU A 81 -7.31 7.92 7.95
N HIS A 82 -7.84 8.09 9.15
CA HIS A 82 -7.97 9.41 9.76
C HIS A 82 -6.99 9.51 10.93
N PRO A 83 -6.18 10.59 11.04
CA PRO A 83 -5.39 10.80 12.23
C PRO A 83 -6.34 10.90 13.44
N GLU A 84 -6.07 10.13 14.48
CA GLU A 84 -6.88 10.08 15.71
C GLU A 84 -7.07 11.50 16.25
N ALA A 85 -8.33 11.96 16.32
CA ALA A 85 -8.67 13.06 17.22
C ALA A 85 -8.62 12.51 18.66
N PRO A 86 -8.15 13.29 19.65
CA PRO A 86 -8.01 12.80 21.02
C PRO A 86 -9.32 12.19 21.52
N ALA A 87 -9.19 11.05 22.19
CA ALA A 87 -10.26 10.20 22.69
C ALA A 87 -11.12 10.93 23.74
N THR A 88 -11.99 11.81 23.29
CA THR A 88 -13.12 12.33 24.05
C THR A 88 -14.30 12.34 23.10
N HIS A 89 -15.34 11.60 23.48
CA HIS A 89 -16.60 11.35 22.77
C HIS A 89 -16.58 10.13 21.84
N ALA A 90 -16.81 8.98 22.47
CA ALA A 90 -17.54 7.87 21.87
C ALA A 90 -18.88 8.37 21.34
N SER A 91 -18.94 8.66 20.03
CA SER A 91 -20.18 8.80 19.29
C SER A 91 -20.00 8.13 17.93
N TYR A 92 -20.81 7.10 17.73
CA TYR A 92 -21.02 6.38 16.48
C TYR A 92 -21.11 7.31 15.25
N GLY A 93 -20.51 6.87 14.15
CA GLY A 93 -21.00 7.15 12.80
C GLY A 93 -20.29 8.23 12.00
N LYS A 94 -19.18 7.87 11.33
CA LYS A 94 -18.85 8.43 10.00
C LYS A 94 -18.38 7.30 9.10
N ALA A 95 -19.29 6.84 8.25
CA ALA A 95 -19.03 5.79 7.26
C ALA A 95 -17.74 6.12 6.46
N GLY A 96 -16.81 5.17 6.41
CA GLY A 96 -15.60 5.27 5.58
C GLY A 96 -14.35 5.85 6.25
N ARG A 97 -14.29 6.00 7.58
CA ARG A 97 -13.06 6.35 8.31
C ARG A 97 -12.53 5.15 9.10
N LEU A 98 -11.22 4.94 9.05
CA LEU A 98 -10.52 3.92 9.82
C LEU A 98 -9.69 4.56 10.93
N GLY A 99 -9.87 4.05 12.15
CA GLY A 99 -8.89 4.23 13.22
C GLY A 99 -7.70 3.30 13.05
N THR A 100 -6.63 3.57 13.80
CA THR A 100 -5.34 2.86 13.68
C THR A 100 -5.46 1.35 13.88
N GLU A 101 -6.29 0.89 14.82
CA GLU A 101 -6.47 -0.55 15.11
C GLU A 101 -7.10 -1.30 13.93
N GLU A 102 -8.18 -0.76 13.37
CA GLU A 102 -8.87 -1.33 12.20
C GLU A 102 -7.97 -1.30 10.96
N ALA A 103 -7.22 -0.20 10.76
CA ALA A 103 -6.24 -0.09 9.68
C ALA A 103 -5.14 -1.16 9.81
N MET A 104 -4.63 -1.39 11.02
CA MET A 104 -3.65 -2.44 11.29
C MET A 104 -4.20 -3.85 11.06
N MET A 105 -5.45 -4.12 11.44
CA MET A 105 -6.09 -5.41 11.17
C MET A 105 -6.19 -5.68 9.66
N ARG A 106 -6.63 -4.69 8.87
CA ARG A 106 -6.72 -4.82 7.41
C ARG A 106 -5.35 -4.96 6.76
N LEU A 107 -4.36 -4.18 7.21
CA LEU A 107 -2.98 -4.32 6.74
C LEU A 107 -2.46 -5.74 6.95
N LYS A 108 -2.72 -6.36 8.12
CA LYS A 108 -2.32 -7.75 8.38
C LYS A 108 -2.98 -8.76 7.44
N LEU A 109 -4.26 -8.57 7.10
CA LEU A 109 -4.96 -9.41 6.12
C LEU A 109 -4.33 -9.28 4.72
N ILE A 110 -4.03 -8.05 4.29
CA ILE A 110 -3.36 -7.80 3.02
C ILE A 110 -1.95 -8.41 3.01
N ALA A 111 -1.21 -8.27 4.10
CA ALA A 111 0.14 -8.82 4.26
C ALA A 111 0.15 -10.36 4.19
N ALA A 112 -0.88 -11.02 4.71
CA ALA A 112 -1.03 -12.49 4.60
C ALA A 112 -1.27 -12.95 3.15
N GLY A 113 -1.82 -12.08 2.30
CA GLY A 113 -2.00 -12.31 0.86
C GLY A 113 -0.80 -11.92 0.00
N LEU A 114 0.27 -11.35 0.59
CA LEU A 114 1.51 -11.09 -0.14
C LEU A 114 2.16 -12.43 -0.49
N LEU A 115 2.03 -12.84 -1.75
CA LEU A 115 2.77 -13.98 -2.29
C LEU A 115 4.27 -13.77 -2.02
N SER A 116 4.95 -14.80 -1.54
CA SER A 116 6.41 -14.84 -1.57
C SER A 116 6.79 -14.96 -3.04
N TRP A 117 7.17 -13.85 -3.68
CA TRP A 117 7.73 -13.86 -5.04
C TRP A 117 9.11 -14.52 -4.99
N LYS A 118 9.12 -15.84 -4.89
CA LYS A 118 10.28 -16.73 -4.98
C LYS A 118 9.74 -18.13 -5.30
N ASP A 119 9.33 -18.31 -6.55
CA ASP A 119 9.31 -19.60 -7.23
C ASP A 119 9.82 -19.38 -8.66
#